data_AF-A0A4R8CI97-F1
#
_entry.id   AF-A0A4R8CI97-F1
#
_cell.length_a   1.000
_cell.length_b   1.000
_cell.length_c   1.000
_cell.angle_alpha   90.00
_cell.angle_beta   90.00
_cell.angle_gamma   90.00
#
_symmetry.space_group_name_H-M   'P 1'
#
loop_
_entity.id
_entity.type
_entity.pdbx_description
1 polymer ?
#
loop_
_entity_poly.entity_id
_entity_poly.type
_entity_poly.pdbx_seq_one_letter_code
_entity_poly.pdbx_strand_id
1 'polypeptide(L)'
;MDVARQLVHELYPDARAAWLGGSVARGDASSTSDLDITVLLDGPPAPMRKSLEYGGWPVELFVHTEKSLRNFADKDQERRQPTMMRLVGESVVLLDTDGCGARLQREYLAEVAAGPKPLSVDELDLLRYTITNLIDDLSDASGDVRLAIASVLWQDAARLLLTGAGRWSGTGKGLLREVSAYDSAQAAALMDGVRADDDRLVVAVDRILTEYGGRLFAGFELAAKL
;
A
#
# COMPACT_ATOMS: atom_id res chain seq x y z
N MET A 1 -9.08 17.79 14.12
CA MET A 1 -10.19 17.96 13.16
C MET A 1 -10.38 19.41 12.78
N ASP A 2 -10.54 20.32 13.73
CA ASP A 2 -10.82 21.74 13.44
C ASP A 2 -9.70 22.41 12.63
N VAL A 3 -8.42 22.14 12.95
CA VAL A 3 -7.25 22.62 12.18
C VAL A 3 -7.31 22.17 10.71
N ALA A 4 -7.71 20.92 10.45
CA ALA A 4 -7.81 20.40 9.09
C ALA A 4 -8.95 21.06 8.30
N ARG A 5 -10.11 21.27 8.93
CA ARG A 5 -11.23 22.01 8.30
C ARG A 5 -10.85 23.45 8.00
N GLN A 6 -10.18 24.12 8.94
CA GLN A 6 -9.72 25.50 8.78
C GLN A 6 -8.74 25.62 7.60
N LEU A 7 -7.74 24.74 7.52
CA LEU A 7 -6.80 24.70 6.41
C LEU A 7 -7.51 24.55 5.06
N VAL A 8 -8.46 23.61 4.94
CA VAL A 8 -9.20 23.37 3.70
C VAL A 8 -9.97 24.63 3.29
N HIS A 9 -10.68 25.27 4.22
CA HIS A 9 -11.42 26.50 3.93
C HIS A 9 -10.53 27.67 3.51
N GLU A 10 -9.33 27.79 4.10
CA GLU A 10 -8.38 28.87 3.80
C GLU A 10 -7.69 28.69 2.45
N LEU A 11 -7.21 27.47 2.15
CA LEU A 11 -6.41 27.21 0.94
C LEU A 11 -7.24 26.81 -0.28
N TYR A 12 -8.41 26.22 -0.07
CA TYR A 12 -9.27 25.69 -1.14
C TYR A 12 -10.73 26.08 -0.90
N PRO A 13 -11.07 27.39 -0.95
CA PRO A 13 -12.44 27.86 -0.72
C PRO A 13 -13.45 27.29 -1.73
N ASP A 14 -12.99 26.93 -2.93
CA ASP A 14 -13.80 26.33 -4.00
C ASP A 14 -13.83 24.79 -3.96
N ALA A 15 -13.37 24.17 -2.86
CA ALA A 15 -13.38 22.72 -2.72
C ALA A 15 -14.83 22.18 -2.70
N ARG A 16 -15.04 21.11 -3.48
CA ARG A 16 -16.31 20.37 -3.49
C ARG A 16 -16.41 19.38 -2.34
N ALA A 17 -15.28 18.74 -2.03
CA ALA A 17 -15.17 17.84 -0.90
C ALA A 17 -13.75 17.85 -0.33
N ALA A 18 -13.62 17.45 0.93
CA ALA A 18 -12.34 17.15 1.52
C ALA A 18 -12.46 16.04 2.57
N TRP A 19 -11.39 15.26 2.71
CA TRP A 19 -11.30 14.12 3.60
C TRP A 19 -10.03 14.19 4.42
N LEU A 20 -10.09 13.81 5.69
CA LEU A 20 -8.92 13.52 6.51
C LEU A 20 -8.76 12.01 6.57
N GLY A 21 -7.67 11.52 6.00
CA GLY A 21 -7.28 10.12 6.05
C GLY A 21 -6.15 9.86 7.06
N GLY A 22 -5.45 8.76 6.85
CA GLY A 22 -4.22 8.47 7.56
C GLY A 22 -4.40 8.04 9.02
N SER A 23 -3.28 8.04 9.75
CA SER A 23 -3.24 7.59 11.15
C SER A 23 -4.02 8.48 12.12
N VAL A 24 -4.22 9.76 11.77
CA VAL A 24 -5.01 10.67 12.61
C VAL A 24 -6.50 10.36 12.52
N ALA A 25 -7.02 10.06 11.33
CA ALA A 25 -8.42 9.72 11.14
C ALA A 25 -8.80 8.39 11.80
N ARG A 26 -7.87 7.43 11.83
CA ARG A 26 -8.07 6.08 12.39
C ARG A 26 -7.74 5.98 13.89
N GLY A 27 -7.22 7.03 14.52
CA GLY A 27 -6.93 7.09 15.96
C GLY A 27 -5.61 6.42 16.39
N ASP A 28 -4.77 6.04 15.43
CA ASP A 28 -3.46 5.40 15.56
C ASP A 28 -2.30 6.39 15.35
N ALA A 29 -2.56 7.69 15.59
CA ALA A 29 -1.57 8.75 15.45
C ALA A 29 -0.42 8.62 16.47
N SER A 30 0.78 8.92 16.00
CA SER A 30 2.01 9.02 16.80
C SER A 30 2.48 10.47 16.87
N SER A 31 3.51 10.75 17.67
CA SER A 31 4.13 12.09 17.74
C SER A 31 4.72 12.57 16.42
N THR A 32 4.95 11.68 15.46
CA THR A 32 5.47 12.00 14.12
C THR A 32 4.40 11.85 13.03
N SER A 33 3.12 11.76 13.39
CA SER A 33 2.04 11.65 12.41
C SER A 33 1.74 12.99 11.74
N ASP A 34 1.52 12.92 10.44
CA ASP A 34 1.03 14.01 9.59
C ASP A 34 -0.49 13.97 9.42
N LEU A 35 -1.05 15.09 8.96
CA LEU A 35 -2.43 15.18 8.48
C LEU A 35 -2.47 14.86 6.99
N ASP A 36 -2.97 13.67 6.65
CA ASP A 36 -3.26 13.28 5.27
C ASP A 36 -4.62 13.86 4.83
N ILE A 37 -4.62 14.93 4.04
CA ILE A 37 -5.84 15.61 3.60
C ILE A 37 -6.00 15.47 2.09
N THR A 38 -7.10 14.85 1.66
CA THR A 38 -7.49 14.81 0.25
C THR A 38 -8.52 15.91 -0.02
N VAL A 39 -8.34 16.68 -1.10
CA VAL A 39 -9.22 17.77 -1.51
C VAL A 39 -9.73 17.52 -2.93
N LEU A 40 -11.03 17.66 -3.14
CA LEU A 40 -11.66 17.55 -4.46
C LEU A 40 -11.97 18.94 -5.04
N LEU A 41 -11.45 19.20 -6.23
CA LEU A 41 -11.74 20.36 -7.07
C LEU A 41 -12.36 19.89 -8.40
N ASP A 42 -13.05 20.80 -9.10
CA ASP A 42 -13.56 20.51 -10.45
C ASP A 42 -12.48 20.55 -11.54
N GLY A 43 -11.35 21.20 -11.27
CA GLY A 43 -10.33 21.45 -12.29
C GLY A 43 -9.01 21.93 -11.70
N PRO A 44 -8.23 22.72 -12.46
CA PRO A 44 -6.97 23.27 -12.00
C PRO A 44 -7.13 24.00 -10.64
N PRO A 45 -6.14 23.89 -9.75
CA PRO A 45 -4.80 23.38 -10.05
C PRO A 45 -4.61 21.87 -9.81
N ALA A 46 -5.69 21.08 -9.65
CA ALA A 46 -5.60 19.63 -9.54
C ALA A 46 -5.19 18.94 -10.88
N PRO A 47 -4.48 17.79 -10.84
CA PRO A 47 -4.02 17.08 -9.65
C PRO A 47 -2.66 17.57 -9.14
N MET A 48 -2.50 17.67 -7.83
CA MET A 48 -1.20 17.98 -7.20
C MET A 48 -1.06 17.33 -5.82
N ARG A 49 0.20 17.21 -5.36
CA ARG A 49 0.53 16.94 -3.96
C ARG A 49 1.32 18.12 -3.39
N LYS A 50 0.99 18.54 -2.17
CA LYS A 50 1.68 19.62 -1.46
C LYS A 50 1.90 19.24 -0.01
N SER A 51 3.13 19.40 0.48
CA SER A 51 3.43 19.24 1.91
C SER A 51 3.70 20.61 2.52
N LEU A 52 3.17 20.86 3.72
CA LEU A 52 3.32 22.13 4.44
C LEU A 52 3.16 21.93 5.95
N GLU A 53 3.53 22.94 6.73
CA GLU A 53 3.19 23.00 8.15
C GLU A 53 2.00 23.95 8.37
N TYR A 54 1.03 23.54 9.17
CA TYR A 54 -0.12 24.37 9.53
C TYR A 54 -0.61 24.08 10.95
N GLY A 55 -0.76 25.13 11.76
CA GLY A 55 -1.21 24.97 13.16
C GLY A 55 -0.34 24.03 13.99
N GLY A 56 0.97 23.95 13.68
CA GLY A 56 1.91 23.05 14.35
C GLY A 56 1.90 21.60 13.85
N TRP A 57 1.15 21.28 12.79
CA TRP A 57 1.10 19.96 12.18
C TRP A 57 1.84 19.91 10.84
N PRO A 58 2.63 18.87 10.57
CA PRO A 58 2.96 18.46 9.21
C PRO A 58 1.66 18.03 8.49
N VAL A 59 1.45 18.54 7.28
CA VAL A 59 0.27 18.25 6.47
C VAL A 59 0.71 17.80 5.08
N GLU A 60 0.12 16.70 4.61
CA GLU A 60 0.18 16.29 3.21
C GLU A 60 -1.19 16.51 2.55
N LEU A 61 -1.22 17.38 1.55
CA LEU A 61 -2.39 17.67 0.74
C LEU A 61 -2.33 16.88 -0.56
N PHE A 62 -3.40 16.15 -0.86
CA PHE A 62 -3.63 15.43 -2.11
C PHE A 62 -4.82 16.09 -2.81
N VAL A 63 -4.56 16.97 -3.78
CA VAL A 63 -5.60 17.74 -4.46
C VAL A 63 -5.92 17.07 -5.78
N HIS A 64 -7.18 16.70 -5.97
CA HIS A 64 -7.63 15.90 -7.10
C HIS A 64 -8.93 16.43 -7.70
N THR A 65 -9.18 15.95 -8.92
CA THR A 65 -10.51 15.94 -9.56
C THR A 65 -11.04 14.52 -9.49
N GLU A 66 -12.35 14.30 -9.72
CA GLU A 66 -12.92 12.93 -9.72
C GLU A 66 -12.20 12.02 -10.73
N LYS A 67 -11.86 12.57 -11.91
CA LYS A 67 -11.09 11.85 -12.94
C LYS A 67 -9.71 11.43 -12.45
N SER A 68 -9.00 12.31 -11.75
CA SER A 68 -7.66 11.97 -11.25
C SER A 68 -7.73 11.03 -10.05
N LEU A 69 -8.73 11.14 -9.16
CA LEU A 69 -8.96 10.15 -8.10
C LEU A 69 -9.15 8.75 -8.69
N ARG A 70 -10.05 8.59 -9.68
CA ARG A 70 -10.27 7.31 -10.37
C ARG A 70 -8.98 6.76 -10.99
N ASN A 71 -8.22 7.60 -11.70
CA ASN A 71 -6.95 7.20 -12.29
C ASN A 71 -5.93 6.70 -11.24
N PHE A 72 -5.88 7.30 -10.05
CA PHE A 72 -4.99 6.82 -8.98
C PHE A 72 -5.53 5.57 -8.28
N ALA A 73 -6.85 5.42 -8.15
CA ALA A 73 -7.46 4.18 -7.69
C ALA A 73 -7.23 3.00 -8.67
N ASP A 74 -7.17 3.27 -9.98
CA ASP A 74 -6.81 2.25 -10.97
C ASP A 74 -5.33 1.84 -10.83
N LYS A 75 -4.43 2.80 -10.57
CA LYS A 75 -3.02 2.51 -10.25
C LYS A 75 -2.86 1.76 -8.94
N ASP A 76 -3.72 2.03 -7.95
CA ASP A 76 -3.75 1.27 -6.70
C ASP A 76 -4.09 -0.20 -6.97
N GLN A 77 -5.06 -0.48 -7.86
CA GLN A 77 -5.40 -1.84 -8.30
C GLN A 77 -4.22 -2.51 -9.02
N GLU A 78 -3.60 -1.83 -9.98
CA GLU A 78 -2.42 -2.34 -10.70
C GLU A 78 -1.28 -2.74 -9.75
N ARG A 79 -1.03 -1.91 -8.74
CA ARG A 79 0.04 -2.15 -7.75
C ARG A 79 -0.38 -3.01 -6.55
N ARG A 80 -1.67 -3.39 -6.46
CA ARG A 80 -2.33 -3.98 -5.29
C ARG A 80 -2.07 -3.22 -3.99
N GLN A 81 -2.05 -1.90 -4.03
CA GLN A 81 -1.75 -1.04 -2.88
C GLN A 81 -2.82 0.06 -2.80
N PRO A 82 -3.80 -0.01 -1.88
CA PRO A 82 -5.00 0.83 -1.91
C PRO A 82 -4.76 2.21 -1.29
N THR A 83 -3.77 2.95 -1.79
CA THR A 83 -3.34 4.22 -1.17
C THR A 83 -4.40 5.30 -1.33
N MET A 84 -4.76 5.66 -2.56
CA MET A 84 -5.77 6.67 -2.86
C MET A 84 -7.14 6.22 -2.37
N MET A 85 -7.49 4.95 -2.61
CA MET A 85 -8.77 4.42 -2.18
C MET A 85 -8.96 4.47 -0.66
N ARG A 86 -7.91 4.22 0.15
CA ARG A 86 -8.00 4.37 1.61
C ARG A 86 -7.97 5.82 2.08
N LEU A 87 -7.18 6.69 1.43
CA LEU A 87 -7.17 8.13 1.75
C LEU A 87 -8.56 8.78 1.65
N VAL A 88 -9.41 8.27 0.75
CA VAL A 88 -10.79 8.73 0.60
C VAL A 88 -11.80 7.82 1.31
N GLY A 89 -11.70 6.49 1.17
CA GLY A 89 -12.69 5.54 1.68
C GLY A 89 -12.64 5.30 3.18
N GLU A 90 -11.45 5.25 3.78
CA GLU A 90 -11.23 5.01 5.23
C GLU A 90 -10.99 6.32 5.99
N SER A 91 -11.68 7.38 5.60
CA SER A 91 -11.42 8.75 6.03
C SER A 91 -12.58 9.37 6.81
N VAL A 92 -12.36 10.56 7.37
CA VAL A 92 -13.42 11.42 7.91
C VAL A 92 -13.67 12.58 6.96
N VAL A 93 -14.94 12.81 6.58
CA VAL A 93 -15.33 13.92 5.71
C VAL A 93 -15.18 15.26 6.45
N LEU A 94 -14.34 16.14 5.89
CA LEU A 94 -14.09 17.51 6.36
C LEU A 94 -14.99 18.55 5.68
N LEU A 95 -15.38 18.30 4.44
CA LEU A 95 -16.22 19.18 3.63
C LEU A 95 -16.95 18.33 2.58
N ASP A 96 -18.20 18.66 2.31
CA ASP A 96 -18.99 18.07 1.21
C ASP A 96 -20.09 19.07 0.81
N THR A 97 -19.91 19.75 -0.32
CA THR A 97 -20.79 20.86 -0.73
C THR A 97 -21.97 20.42 -1.60
N ASP A 98 -21.84 19.29 -2.29
CA ASP A 98 -22.83 18.80 -3.25
C ASP A 98 -23.15 17.30 -3.10
N GLY A 99 -22.61 16.63 -2.08
CA GLY A 99 -22.81 15.21 -1.80
C GLY A 99 -21.82 14.28 -2.48
N CYS A 100 -20.89 14.80 -3.30
CA CYS A 100 -19.85 13.98 -3.91
C CYS A 100 -18.89 13.40 -2.87
N GLY A 101 -18.67 14.11 -1.76
CA GLY A 101 -17.77 13.72 -0.68
C GLY A 101 -18.14 12.38 -0.06
N ALA A 102 -19.37 12.28 0.42
CA ALA A 102 -19.93 11.06 1.00
C ALA A 102 -20.14 9.95 -0.04
N ARG A 103 -20.45 10.30 -1.29
CA ARG A 103 -20.59 9.32 -2.38
C ARG A 103 -19.25 8.63 -2.69
N LEU A 104 -18.21 9.40 -3.00
CA LEU A 104 -16.88 8.87 -3.34
C LEU A 104 -16.26 8.11 -2.17
N GLN A 105 -16.44 8.58 -0.94
CA GLN A 105 -16.02 7.84 0.25
C GLN A 105 -16.63 6.43 0.29
N ARG A 106 -17.95 6.30 0.09
CA ARG A 106 -18.61 4.98 0.09
C ARG A 106 -18.16 4.09 -1.06
N GLU A 107 -17.99 4.67 -2.25
CA GLU A 107 -17.51 3.94 -3.44
C GLU A 107 -16.11 3.36 -3.18
N TYR A 108 -15.16 4.19 -2.72
CA TYR A 108 -13.81 3.71 -2.46
C TYR A 108 -13.71 2.78 -1.25
N LEU A 109 -14.51 2.99 -0.20
CA LEU A 109 -14.58 2.04 0.91
C LEU A 109 -15.05 0.66 0.44
N ALA A 110 -16.03 0.61 -0.47
CA ALA A 110 -16.49 -0.64 -1.06
C ALA A 110 -15.40 -1.32 -1.93
N GLU A 111 -14.64 -0.55 -2.71
CA GLU A 111 -13.50 -1.09 -3.47
C GLU A 111 -12.38 -1.61 -2.57
N VAL A 112 -12.08 -0.91 -1.48
CA VAL A 112 -11.12 -1.40 -0.48
C VAL A 112 -11.61 -2.72 0.13
N ALA A 113 -12.89 -2.81 0.48
CA ALA A 113 -13.47 -4.03 1.02
C ALA A 113 -13.48 -5.21 0.01
N ALA A 114 -13.59 -4.92 -1.29
CA ALA A 114 -13.60 -5.93 -2.34
C ALA A 114 -12.24 -6.61 -2.59
N GLY A 115 -11.13 -5.94 -2.23
CA GLY A 115 -9.77 -6.45 -2.45
C GLY A 115 -9.21 -6.14 -3.85
N PRO A 116 -7.92 -6.41 -4.08
CA PRO A 116 -7.31 -6.29 -5.39
C PRO A 116 -7.81 -7.36 -6.35
N LYS A 117 -7.71 -7.07 -7.65
CA LYS A 117 -7.84 -8.10 -8.68
C LYS A 117 -6.80 -9.23 -8.45
N PRO A 118 -7.17 -10.50 -8.72
CA PRO A 118 -6.23 -11.62 -8.63
C PRO A 118 -5.00 -11.44 -9.53
N LEU A 119 -3.91 -12.12 -9.15
CA LEU A 119 -2.76 -12.33 -10.02
C LEU A 119 -3.18 -13.02 -11.33
N SER A 120 -2.68 -12.50 -12.46
CA SER A 120 -2.63 -13.31 -13.66
C SER A 120 -1.61 -14.44 -13.47
N VAL A 121 -1.67 -15.46 -14.33
CA VAL A 121 -0.70 -16.56 -14.32
C VAL A 121 0.72 -16.02 -14.50
N ASP A 122 0.93 -15.14 -15.48
CA ASP A 122 2.24 -14.53 -15.77
C ASP A 122 2.79 -13.73 -14.59
N GLU A 123 1.94 -12.96 -13.89
CA GLU A 123 2.37 -12.19 -12.72
C GLU A 123 2.72 -13.10 -11.54
N LEU A 124 1.95 -14.18 -11.35
CA LEU A 124 2.23 -15.16 -10.30
C LEU A 124 3.55 -15.88 -10.57
N ASP A 125 3.76 -16.33 -11.80
CA ASP A 125 4.99 -17.01 -12.20
C ASP A 125 6.20 -16.07 -12.11
N LEU A 126 6.06 -14.80 -12.50
CA LEU A 126 7.12 -13.81 -12.32
C LEU A 126 7.47 -13.64 -10.83
N LEU A 127 6.48 -13.50 -9.94
CA LEU A 127 6.74 -13.38 -8.50
C LEU A 127 7.43 -14.63 -7.93
N ARG A 128 6.94 -15.83 -8.29
CA ARG A 128 7.55 -17.10 -7.86
C ARG A 128 8.99 -17.20 -8.34
N TYR A 129 9.26 -16.82 -9.59
CA TYR A 129 10.59 -16.80 -10.16
C TYR A 129 11.51 -15.82 -9.43
N THR A 130 11.07 -14.58 -9.23
CA THR A 130 11.84 -13.56 -8.50
C THR A 130 12.17 -14.01 -7.08
N ILE A 131 11.18 -14.53 -6.34
CA ILE A 131 11.38 -15.04 -4.98
C ILE A 131 12.35 -16.23 -4.97
N THR A 132 12.25 -17.13 -5.95
CA THR A 132 13.15 -18.29 -6.06
C THR A 132 14.60 -17.85 -6.25
N ASN A 133 14.87 -16.92 -7.15
CA ASN A 133 16.23 -16.39 -7.34
C ASN A 133 16.75 -15.69 -6.08
N LEU A 134 15.90 -14.93 -5.37
CA LEU A 134 16.29 -14.28 -4.12
C LEU A 134 16.63 -15.29 -3.01
N ILE A 135 15.98 -16.46 -2.98
CA ILE A 135 16.35 -17.55 -2.05
C ILE A 135 17.74 -18.10 -2.41
N ASP A 136 18.00 -18.33 -3.69
CA ASP A 136 19.28 -18.85 -4.16
C ASP A 136 20.41 -17.83 -3.86
N ASP A 137 20.19 -16.55 -4.16
CA ASP A 137 21.12 -15.46 -3.83
C ASP A 137 21.38 -15.34 -2.31
N LEU A 138 20.34 -15.55 -1.49
CA LEU A 138 20.47 -15.50 -0.03
C LEU A 138 21.35 -16.64 0.51
N SER A 139 21.36 -17.79 -0.16
CA SER A 139 22.06 -19.01 0.29
C SER A 139 23.57 -18.85 0.27
N ASP A 140 24.09 -18.05 -0.67
CA ASP A 140 25.53 -17.76 -0.81
C ASP A 140 25.93 -16.43 -0.14
N ALA A 141 24.97 -15.69 0.44
CA ALA A 141 25.19 -14.37 1.02
C ALA A 141 25.50 -14.39 2.52
N SER A 142 26.30 -13.42 2.97
CA SER A 142 26.61 -13.19 4.39
C SER A 142 26.67 -11.69 4.74
N GLY A 143 26.62 -11.38 6.04
CA GLY A 143 26.73 -10.02 6.56
C GLY A 143 25.73 -9.04 5.94
N ASP A 144 26.20 -7.85 5.57
CA ASP A 144 25.36 -6.78 5.01
C ASP A 144 24.68 -7.17 3.69
N VAL A 145 25.32 -8.03 2.88
CA VAL A 145 24.74 -8.51 1.62
C VAL A 145 23.54 -9.41 1.90
N ARG A 146 23.66 -10.33 2.87
CA ARG A 146 22.54 -11.17 3.32
C ARG A 146 21.39 -10.32 3.84
N LEU A 147 21.69 -9.33 4.69
CA LEU A 147 20.68 -8.43 5.24
C LEU A 147 19.94 -7.68 4.12
N ALA A 148 20.65 -7.19 3.12
CA ALA A 148 20.06 -6.52 1.97
C ALA A 148 19.12 -7.45 1.18
N ILE A 149 19.56 -8.68 0.85
CA ILE A 149 18.73 -9.67 0.13
C ILE A 149 17.53 -10.07 0.97
N ALA A 150 17.73 -10.39 2.25
CA ALA A 150 16.66 -10.75 3.19
C ALA A 150 15.60 -9.65 3.26
N SER A 151 16.01 -8.37 3.25
CA SER A 151 15.11 -7.22 3.27
C SER A 151 14.20 -7.13 2.03
N VAL A 152 14.64 -7.63 0.89
CA VAL A 152 13.83 -7.69 -0.34
C VAL A 152 12.99 -8.96 -0.36
N LEU A 153 13.60 -10.11 -0.04
CA LEU A 153 12.95 -11.42 -0.07
C LEU A 153 11.69 -11.47 0.80
N TRP A 154 11.72 -10.94 2.03
CA TRP A 154 10.52 -10.95 2.87
C TRP A 154 9.41 -10.09 2.28
N GLN A 155 9.73 -8.98 1.60
CA GLN A 155 8.74 -8.08 1.02
C GLN A 155 8.03 -8.74 -0.17
N ASP A 156 8.78 -9.44 -1.03
CA ASP A 156 8.19 -10.13 -2.17
C ASP A 156 7.36 -11.35 -1.73
N ALA A 157 7.85 -12.10 -0.74
CA ALA A 157 7.07 -13.18 -0.12
C ALA A 157 5.78 -12.67 0.55
N ALA A 158 5.86 -11.55 1.29
CA ALA A 158 4.69 -10.90 1.88
C ALA A 158 3.67 -10.43 0.83
N ARG A 159 4.14 -9.87 -0.29
CA ARG A 159 3.29 -9.45 -1.41
C ARG A 159 2.61 -10.65 -2.05
N LEU A 160 3.32 -11.75 -2.27
CA LEU A 160 2.74 -13.00 -2.77
C LEU A 160 1.65 -13.52 -1.82
N LEU A 161 1.96 -13.61 -0.52
CA LEU A 161 1.02 -14.07 0.51
C LEU A 161 -0.28 -13.25 0.49
N LEU A 162 -0.17 -11.92 0.51
CA LEU A 162 -1.33 -11.04 0.53
C LEU A 162 -2.12 -11.09 -0.78
N THR A 163 -1.44 -10.88 -1.92
CA THR A 163 -2.14 -10.78 -3.21
C THR A 163 -2.70 -12.12 -3.68
N GLY A 164 -2.01 -13.23 -3.39
CA GLY A 164 -2.51 -14.58 -3.62
C GLY A 164 -3.76 -14.90 -2.80
N ALA A 165 -3.90 -14.30 -1.61
CA ALA A 165 -5.09 -14.38 -0.78
C ALA A 165 -6.19 -13.34 -1.10
N GLY A 166 -6.06 -12.59 -2.21
CA GLY A 166 -7.00 -11.53 -2.57
C GLY A 166 -7.01 -10.37 -1.56
N ARG A 167 -5.89 -10.13 -0.87
CA ARG A 167 -5.70 -9.04 0.08
C ARG A 167 -4.84 -7.95 -0.51
N TRP A 168 -5.15 -6.73 -0.10
CA TRP A 168 -4.33 -5.57 -0.40
C TRP A 168 -2.93 -5.69 0.23
N SER A 169 -1.94 -5.14 -0.47
CA SER A 169 -0.55 -5.02 -0.03
C SER A 169 -0.25 -3.60 0.46
N GLY A 170 0.92 -3.43 1.07
CA GLY A 170 1.47 -2.12 1.46
C GLY A 170 2.90 -1.89 0.97
N THR A 171 3.55 -0.90 1.57
CA THR A 171 4.98 -0.59 1.42
C THR A 171 5.61 -0.36 2.79
N GLY A 172 6.88 -0.73 2.97
CA GLY A 172 7.61 -0.55 4.23
C GLY A 172 6.80 -1.00 5.46
N LYS A 173 6.56 -0.08 6.40
CA LYS A 173 5.74 -0.33 7.61
C LYS A 173 4.31 -0.80 7.30
N GLY A 174 3.73 -0.33 6.21
CA GLY A 174 2.38 -0.69 5.78
C GLY A 174 2.31 -2.15 5.34
N LEU A 175 3.32 -2.65 4.63
CA LEU A 175 3.36 -4.06 4.21
C LEU A 175 3.35 -5.00 5.42
N LEU A 176 4.22 -4.76 6.40
CA LEU A 176 4.25 -5.57 7.63
C LEU A 176 2.93 -5.51 8.40
N ARG A 177 2.25 -4.35 8.42
CA ARG A 177 0.92 -4.22 9.05
C ARG A 177 -0.14 -5.04 8.33
N GLU A 178 -0.19 -5.01 6.98
CA GLU A 178 -1.14 -5.83 6.23
C GLU A 178 -0.91 -7.33 6.47
N VAL A 179 0.35 -7.80 6.42
CA VAL A 179 0.65 -9.21 6.73
C VAL A 179 0.27 -9.54 8.16
N SER A 180 0.60 -8.69 9.14
CA SER A 180 0.28 -8.95 10.55
C SER A 180 -1.23 -9.01 10.81
N ALA A 181 -2.02 -8.20 10.10
CA ALA A 181 -3.48 -8.20 10.18
C ALA A 181 -4.11 -9.43 9.50
N TYR A 182 -3.47 -9.96 8.46
CA TYR A 182 -3.93 -11.15 7.74
C TYR A 182 -3.49 -12.45 8.41
N ASP A 183 -2.19 -12.59 8.69
CA ASP A 183 -1.56 -13.75 9.33
C ASP A 183 -0.37 -13.30 10.18
N SER A 184 -0.62 -13.09 11.47
CA SER A 184 0.39 -12.67 12.44
C SER A 184 1.50 -13.70 12.64
N ALA A 185 1.23 -15.00 12.42
CA ALA A 185 2.23 -16.05 12.58
C ALA A 185 3.23 -16.02 11.41
N GLN A 186 2.73 -15.86 10.18
CA GLN A 186 3.60 -15.65 9.01
C GLN A 186 4.37 -14.33 9.11
N ALA A 187 3.75 -13.25 9.58
CA ALA A 187 4.46 -11.99 9.82
C ALA A 187 5.65 -12.18 10.79
N ALA A 188 5.42 -12.88 11.90
CA ALA A 188 6.47 -13.18 12.87
C ALA A 188 7.57 -14.06 12.27
N ALA A 189 7.21 -15.14 11.56
CA ALA A 189 8.18 -16.04 10.92
C ALA A 189 9.07 -15.33 9.90
N LEU A 190 8.50 -14.46 9.06
CA LEU A 190 9.26 -13.65 8.11
C LEU A 190 10.25 -12.72 8.82
N MET A 191 9.81 -12.01 9.88
CA MET A 191 10.65 -11.07 10.62
C MET A 191 11.72 -11.75 11.46
N ASP A 192 11.43 -12.90 12.04
CA ASP A 192 12.43 -13.71 12.73
C ASP A 192 13.44 -14.29 11.73
N GLY A 193 13.00 -14.67 10.53
CA GLY A 193 13.86 -15.07 9.43
C GLY A 193 14.80 -13.96 8.97
N VAL A 194 14.30 -12.72 8.79
CA VAL A 194 15.14 -11.58 8.39
C VAL A 194 16.23 -11.27 9.41
N ARG A 195 15.97 -11.49 10.70
CA ARG A 195 16.95 -11.29 11.78
C ARG A 195 17.92 -12.45 11.96
N ALA A 196 17.64 -13.59 11.32
CA ALA A 196 18.42 -14.80 11.46
C ALA A 196 19.49 -14.91 10.37
N ASP A 197 20.66 -15.40 10.77
CA ASP A 197 21.74 -15.76 9.85
C ASP A 197 21.63 -17.21 9.34
N ASP A 198 20.49 -17.87 9.59
CA ASP A 198 20.19 -19.25 9.19
C ASP A 198 18.98 -19.33 8.23
N ASP A 199 18.60 -20.54 7.83
CA ASP A 199 17.58 -20.79 6.80
C ASP A 199 16.14 -20.50 7.24
N ARG A 200 15.91 -19.91 8.42
CA ARG A 200 14.54 -19.58 8.89
C ARG A 200 13.75 -18.75 7.89
N LEU A 201 14.38 -17.76 7.25
CA LEU A 201 13.70 -16.97 6.23
C LEU A 201 13.31 -17.83 5.02
N VAL A 202 14.22 -18.67 4.55
CA VAL A 202 13.98 -19.60 3.42
C VAL A 202 12.80 -20.52 3.75
N VAL A 203 12.77 -21.12 4.93
CA VAL A 203 11.68 -22.00 5.38
C VAL A 203 10.35 -21.26 5.43
N ALA A 204 10.32 -20.02 5.93
CA ALA A 204 9.09 -19.22 5.97
C ALA A 204 8.58 -18.89 4.56
N VAL A 205 9.48 -18.50 3.65
CA VAL A 205 9.14 -18.16 2.27
C VAL A 205 8.71 -19.38 1.47
N ASP A 206 9.37 -20.54 1.63
CA ASP A 206 9.00 -21.77 0.95
C ASP A 206 7.59 -22.24 1.33
N ARG A 207 7.15 -22.03 2.58
CA ARG A 207 5.77 -22.30 2.99
C ARG A 207 4.77 -21.46 2.20
N ILE A 208 5.04 -20.16 2.05
CA ILE A 208 4.22 -19.26 1.24
C ILE A 208 4.22 -19.73 -0.22
N LEU A 209 5.40 -19.97 -0.81
CA LEU A 209 5.52 -20.44 -2.20
C LEU A 209 4.74 -21.74 -2.43
N THR A 210 4.76 -22.69 -1.49
CA THR A 210 4.07 -23.98 -1.61
C THR A 210 2.57 -23.82 -1.85
N GLU A 211 1.93 -22.83 -1.25
CA GLU A 211 0.50 -22.53 -1.47
C GLU A 211 0.21 -22.04 -2.90
N TYR A 212 1.23 -21.54 -3.59
CA TYR A 212 1.13 -20.96 -4.93
C TYR A 212 1.96 -21.72 -5.98
N GLY A 213 2.17 -23.03 -5.78
CA GLY A 213 2.81 -23.91 -6.77
C GLY A 213 4.31 -24.12 -6.56
N GLY A 214 4.88 -23.60 -5.47
CA GLY A 214 6.28 -23.77 -5.08
C GLY A 214 7.24 -22.88 -5.87
N ARG A 215 8.55 -23.10 -5.63
CA ARG A 215 9.64 -22.43 -6.35
C ARG A 215 9.49 -22.60 -7.87
N LEU A 216 9.96 -21.60 -8.62
CA LEU A 216 9.95 -21.60 -10.09
C LEU A 216 11.28 -21.07 -10.60
N PHE A 217 11.99 -21.91 -11.37
CA PHE A 217 13.18 -21.50 -12.13
C PHE A 217 13.16 -22.18 -13.48
N ALA A 218 13.18 -23.52 -13.47
CA ALA A 218 13.08 -24.32 -14.68
C ALA A 218 11.72 -24.09 -15.37
N GLY A 219 11.77 -23.71 -16.65
CA GLY A 219 10.59 -23.47 -17.46
C GLY A 219 9.99 -22.06 -17.33
N PHE A 220 10.60 -21.16 -16.55
CA PHE A 220 10.21 -19.74 -16.57
C PHE A 220 10.63 -19.10 -17.89
N GLU A 221 9.71 -18.36 -18.52
CA GLU A 221 9.95 -17.60 -19.74
C GLU A 221 9.29 -16.22 -19.62
N LEU A 222 10.03 -15.16 -19.99
CA LEU A 222 9.51 -13.80 -20.03
C LEU A 222 9.87 -13.16 -21.38
N ALA A 223 8.86 -12.89 -22.19
CA ALA A 223 9.04 -12.19 -23.45
C ALA A 223 9.27 -10.68 -23.22
N ALA A 224 10.28 -10.13 -23.89
CA ALA A 224 10.51 -8.69 -23.90
C ALA A 224 9.35 -7.98 -24.63
N LYS A 225 8.79 -6.94 -24.00
CA LYS A 225 7.85 -6.01 -24.65
C LYS A 225 8.67 -4.85 -25.20
N LEU A 226 8.73 -4.74 -26.53
CA LEU A 226 9.34 -3.62 -27.26
C LEU A 226 8.36 -2.46 -27.40
#